data_AF-A0A936G1T9-F1
#
_entry.id   AF-A0A936G1T9-F1
#
_cell.length_a   1.000
_cell.length_b   1.000
_cell.length_c   1.000
_cell.angle_alpha   90.00
_cell.angle_beta   90.00
_cell.angle_gamma   90.00
#
_symmetry.space_group_name_H-M   'P 1'
#
loop_
_entity.id
_entity.type
_entity.pdbx_description
1 polymer ?
#
loop_
_entity_poly.entity_id
_entity_poly.type
_entity_poly.pdbx_seq_one_letter_code
_entity_poly.pdbx_strand_id
1 'polypeptide(L)'
;MTSRTSSRPTTDPAAAAAAAAAAAAVAAAAHGGHVADSHDLIRVHGARENNLKNISVELPKRRLTVFTGVSGSGKSSLVFATIAAESRRMINETYSTFIQGFMPTQARPDVDVLDGLTTAIIVGQERLGANPRSTVGTVTDANAMLRMLFSRLGEPHIGSPNAFSFNVPTVRGSGAVTVERGDKTRATKATFFQLGGMCPRCEGRGAVSDSTSPPSTTPNARSTRAR
;
A
#
# COMPACT_ATOMS: atom_id res chain seq x y z
N MET A 1 -43.43 20.10 -40.51
CA MET A 1 -42.55 19.67 -39.40
C MET A 1 -41.50 18.73 -39.99
N THR A 2 -40.33 19.26 -40.33
CA THR A 2 -39.23 18.51 -40.96
C THR A 2 -38.26 18.01 -39.90
N SER A 3 -38.11 16.70 -39.80
CA SER A 3 -37.18 16.02 -38.89
C SER A 3 -35.75 16.11 -39.43
N ARG A 4 -34.87 16.81 -38.70
CA ARG A 4 -33.42 16.73 -38.91
C ARG A 4 -32.89 15.46 -38.25
N THR A 5 -32.48 14.49 -39.05
CA THR A 5 -31.64 13.37 -38.62
C THR A 5 -30.20 13.87 -38.44
N SER A 6 -29.72 13.81 -37.21
CA SER A 6 -28.32 14.08 -36.82
C SER A 6 -27.52 12.79 -36.97
N SER A 7 -26.65 12.70 -37.97
CA SER A 7 -25.68 11.62 -38.11
C SER A 7 -24.44 11.95 -37.26
N ARG A 8 -24.22 11.16 -36.20
CA ARG A 8 -22.94 11.15 -35.48
C ARG A 8 -21.86 10.54 -36.40
N PRO A 9 -20.66 11.13 -36.49
CA PRO A 9 -19.57 10.50 -37.21
C PRO A 9 -19.12 9.26 -36.44
N THR A 10 -19.20 8.09 -37.07
CA THR A 10 -18.57 6.86 -36.61
C THR A 10 -17.06 7.01 -36.82
N THR A 11 -16.30 7.19 -35.75
CA THR A 11 -14.83 7.12 -35.82
C THR A 11 -14.44 5.71 -36.22
N ASP A 12 -13.91 5.57 -37.43
CA ASP A 12 -13.49 4.30 -38.00
C ASP A 12 -12.42 3.64 -37.11
N PRO A 13 -12.63 2.41 -36.60
CA PRO A 13 -11.68 1.75 -35.72
C PRO A 13 -10.33 1.48 -36.40
N ALA A 14 -10.32 1.33 -37.72
CA ALA A 14 -9.11 1.19 -38.52
C ALA A 14 -8.27 2.49 -38.53
N ALA A 15 -8.94 3.66 -38.58
CA ALA A 15 -8.26 4.96 -38.57
C ALA A 15 -7.64 5.25 -37.19
N ALA A 16 -8.31 4.84 -36.10
CA ALA A 16 -7.77 4.97 -34.74
C ALA A 16 -6.58 4.02 -34.50
N ALA A 17 -6.64 2.78 -35.02
CA ALA A 17 -5.52 1.82 -34.93
C ALA A 17 -4.31 2.28 -35.76
N ALA A 18 -4.53 2.83 -36.95
CA ALA A 18 -3.48 3.39 -37.79
C ALA A 18 -2.80 4.61 -37.13
N ALA A 19 -3.57 5.46 -36.45
CA ALA A 19 -3.02 6.60 -35.70
C ALA A 19 -2.16 6.15 -34.49
N ALA A 20 -2.57 5.08 -33.79
CA ALA A 20 -1.78 4.51 -32.69
C ALA A 20 -0.48 3.83 -33.18
N ALA A 21 -0.54 3.12 -34.31
CA ALA A 21 0.63 2.53 -34.94
C ALA A 21 1.61 3.60 -35.46
N ALA A 22 1.10 4.69 -36.03
CA ALA A 22 1.91 5.83 -36.44
C ALA A 22 2.57 6.54 -35.25
N ALA A 23 1.88 6.69 -34.12
CA ALA A 23 2.46 7.26 -32.90
C ALA A 23 3.56 6.35 -32.30
N ALA A 24 3.38 5.03 -32.34
CA ALA A 24 4.40 4.07 -31.92
C ALA A 24 5.64 4.10 -32.84
N ALA A 25 5.44 4.23 -34.16
CA ALA A 25 6.52 4.35 -35.14
C ALA A 25 7.30 5.66 -35.00
N VAL A 26 6.63 6.78 -34.72
CA VAL A 26 7.29 8.08 -34.49
C VAL A 26 8.07 8.10 -33.16
N ALA A 27 7.60 7.40 -32.12
CA ALA A 27 8.35 7.26 -30.87
C ALA A 27 9.63 6.42 -31.06
N ALA A 28 9.57 5.34 -31.86
CA ALA A 28 10.72 4.51 -32.18
C ALA A 28 11.77 5.24 -33.04
N ALA A 29 11.33 6.10 -33.97
CA ALA A 29 12.22 6.83 -34.88
C ALA A 29 12.99 7.99 -34.21
N ALA A 30 12.57 8.45 -33.03
CA ALA A 30 13.16 9.61 -32.35
C ALA A 30 14.31 9.26 -31.37
N HIS A 31 14.73 7.99 -31.27
CA HIS A 31 15.67 7.54 -30.24
C HIS A 31 17.08 7.32 -30.80
N GLY A 32 17.96 8.31 -30.61
CA GLY A 32 19.38 8.00 -30.43
C GLY A 32 19.50 7.03 -29.26
N GLY A 33 20.12 5.87 -29.47
CA GLY A 33 20.01 4.70 -28.61
C GLY A 33 20.25 5.03 -27.13
N HIS A 34 19.21 4.93 -26.32
CA HIS A 34 19.34 5.10 -24.87
C HIS A 34 19.76 3.78 -24.25
N VAL A 35 20.56 3.82 -23.19
CA VAL A 35 21.05 2.61 -22.51
C VAL A 35 19.90 1.67 -22.07
N ALA A 36 18.72 2.21 -21.78
CA ALA A 36 17.56 1.39 -21.44
C ALA A 36 17.08 0.49 -22.60
N ASP A 37 17.32 0.88 -23.86
CA ASP A 37 16.87 0.12 -25.04
C ASP A 37 17.67 -1.18 -25.25
N SER A 38 18.77 -1.37 -24.51
CA SER A 38 19.50 -2.64 -24.45
C SER A 38 18.83 -3.68 -23.55
N HIS A 39 17.75 -3.32 -22.84
CA HIS A 39 17.04 -4.21 -21.92
C HIS A 39 15.78 -4.77 -22.56
N ASP A 40 15.28 -5.89 -22.02
CA ASP A 40 14.06 -6.52 -22.51
C ASP A 40 12.85 -5.59 -22.44
N LEU A 41 11.82 -5.92 -23.23
CA LEU A 41 10.54 -5.21 -23.24
C LEU A 41 9.50 -5.99 -22.44
N ILE A 42 8.46 -5.28 -21.97
CA ILE A 42 7.20 -5.89 -21.53
C ILE A 42 6.28 -5.89 -22.74
N ARG A 43 5.90 -7.09 -23.20
CA ARG A 43 5.06 -7.26 -24.38
C ARG A 43 3.64 -7.59 -23.97
N VAL A 44 2.69 -6.77 -24.38
CA VAL A 44 1.26 -7.00 -24.19
C VAL A 44 0.66 -7.21 -25.57
N HIS A 45 0.07 -8.36 -25.84
CA HIS A 45 -0.61 -8.64 -27.11
C HIS A 45 -2.05 -9.08 -26.88
N GLY A 46 -2.95 -8.47 -27.64
CA GLY A 46 -4.37 -8.81 -27.64
C GLY A 46 -5.09 -8.54 -26.32
N ALA A 47 -4.76 -7.46 -25.62
CA ALA A 47 -5.45 -7.09 -24.38
C ALA A 47 -6.90 -6.65 -24.66
N ARG A 48 -7.85 -7.28 -23.97
CA ARG A 48 -9.31 -7.08 -24.11
C ARG A 48 -10.02 -6.83 -22.78
N GLU A 49 -9.27 -6.73 -21.70
CA GLU A 49 -9.79 -6.45 -20.35
C GLU A 49 -10.64 -5.16 -20.31
N ASN A 50 -11.89 -5.26 -19.86
CA ASN A 50 -12.87 -4.17 -19.82
C ASN A 50 -13.14 -3.49 -21.19
N ASN A 51 -12.70 -2.24 -21.37
CA ASN A 51 -12.94 -1.43 -22.58
C ASN A 51 -11.81 -1.56 -23.61
N LEU A 52 -10.84 -2.45 -23.39
CA LEU A 52 -9.73 -2.65 -24.32
C LEU A 52 -10.21 -3.37 -25.58
N LYS A 53 -9.77 -2.89 -26.75
CA LYS A 53 -10.20 -3.38 -28.06
C LYS A 53 -9.07 -4.13 -28.75
N ASN A 54 -8.66 -5.27 -28.18
CA ASN A 54 -7.58 -6.11 -28.70
C ASN A 54 -6.24 -5.35 -28.87
N ILE A 55 -5.83 -4.63 -27.83
CA ILE A 55 -4.67 -3.73 -27.88
C ILE A 55 -3.38 -4.54 -27.75
N SER A 56 -2.39 -4.22 -28.61
CA SER A 56 -1.03 -4.74 -28.50
C SER A 56 -0.04 -3.59 -28.35
N VAL A 57 0.84 -3.67 -27.35
CA VAL A 57 1.84 -2.64 -27.04
C VAL A 57 3.09 -3.27 -26.45
N GLU A 58 4.24 -2.70 -26.77
CA GLU A 58 5.52 -3.07 -26.16
C GLU A 58 6.02 -1.90 -25.31
N LEU A 59 6.41 -2.18 -24.05
CA LEU A 59 6.87 -1.18 -23.09
C LEU A 59 8.34 -1.43 -22.79
N PRO A 60 9.25 -0.47 -23.04
CA PRO A 60 10.67 -0.64 -22.72
C PRO A 60 10.87 -0.68 -21.20
N LYS A 61 11.64 -1.66 -20.71
CA LYS A 61 12.04 -1.67 -19.30
C LYS A 61 13.03 -0.53 -19.04
N ARG A 62 13.10 -0.12 -17.77
CA ARG A 62 14.04 0.91 -17.29
C ARG A 62 13.89 2.26 -18.00
N ARG A 63 12.71 2.51 -18.54
CA ARG A 63 12.28 3.82 -19.05
C ARG A 63 11.03 4.27 -18.32
N LEU A 64 10.87 5.59 -18.24
CA LEU A 64 9.63 6.19 -17.78
C LEU A 64 8.62 6.17 -18.92
N THR A 65 7.68 5.22 -18.85
CA THR A 65 6.59 5.13 -19.81
C THR A 65 5.35 5.82 -19.24
N VAL A 66 4.84 6.82 -19.97
CA VAL A 66 3.66 7.60 -19.56
C VAL A 66 2.48 7.24 -20.44
N PHE A 67 1.40 6.74 -19.84
CA PHE A 67 0.15 6.48 -20.54
C PHE A 67 -0.75 7.73 -20.49
N THR A 68 -0.96 8.36 -21.63
CA THR A 68 -1.81 9.56 -21.76
C THR A 68 -3.08 9.24 -22.55
N GLY A 69 -4.10 10.09 -22.43
CA GLY A 69 -5.38 9.95 -23.12
C GLY A 69 -6.59 10.36 -22.28
N VAL A 70 -7.74 10.57 -22.94
CA VAL A 70 -8.99 11.02 -22.32
C VAL A 70 -9.55 10.03 -21.29
N SER A 71 -10.38 10.49 -20.37
CA SER A 71 -11.06 9.61 -19.40
C SER A 71 -11.84 8.49 -20.13
N GLY A 72 -11.83 7.28 -19.59
CA GLY A 72 -12.49 6.12 -20.19
C GLY A 72 -11.76 5.47 -21.38
N SER A 73 -10.62 5.98 -21.83
CA SER A 73 -9.88 5.43 -22.98
C SER A 73 -9.25 4.05 -22.76
N GLY A 74 -9.35 3.47 -21.55
CA GLY A 74 -8.79 2.16 -21.22
C GLY A 74 -7.38 2.16 -20.61
N LYS A 75 -6.77 3.32 -20.33
CA LYS A 75 -5.43 3.41 -19.68
C LYS A 75 -5.37 2.60 -18.38
N SER A 76 -6.33 2.83 -17.49
CA SER A 76 -6.40 2.14 -16.20
C SER A 76 -6.68 0.65 -16.38
N SER A 77 -7.46 0.27 -17.40
CA SER A 77 -7.69 -1.14 -17.74
C SER A 77 -6.38 -1.81 -18.16
N LEU A 78 -5.61 -1.19 -19.07
CA LEU A 78 -4.33 -1.72 -19.52
C LEU A 78 -3.30 -1.81 -18.37
N VAL A 79 -3.15 -0.75 -17.59
CA VAL A 79 -2.10 -0.69 -16.54
C VAL A 79 -2.50 -1.51 -15.32
N PHE A 80 -3.68 -1.27 -14.73
CA PHE A 80 -4.08 -1.84 -13.44
C PHE A 80 -4.83 -3.16 -13.58
N ALA A 81 -5.74 -3.28 -14.55
CA ALA A 81 -6.56 -4.48 -14.69
C ALA A 81 -5.86 -5.58 -15.53
N THR A 82 -4.90 -5.24 -16.39
CA THR A 82 -4.15 -6.22 -17.20
C THR A 82 -2.72 -6.44 -16.66
N ILE A 83 -1.82 -5.48 -16.86
CA ILE A 83 -0.37 -5.65 -16.56
C ILE A 83 -0.14 -5.94 -15.07
N ALA A 84 -0.70 -5.09 -14.21
CA ALA A 84 -0.62 -5.19 -12.76
C ALA A 84 -1.29 -6.44 -12.19
N ALA A 85 -2.48 -6.78 -12.69
CA ALA A 85 -3.22 -7.95 -12.24
C ALA A 85 -2.43 -9.23 -12.54
N GLU A 86 -1.86 -9.36 -13.74
CA GLU A 86 -1.03 -10.52 -14.07
C GLU A 86 0.25 -10.56 -13.23
N SER A 87 0.93 -9.42 -13.04
CA SER A 87 2.13 -9.38 -12.19
C SER A 87 1.84 -9.79 -10.74
N ARG A 88 0.70 -9.34 -10.18
CA ARG A 88 0.24 -9.76 -8.84
C ARG A 88 -0.08 -11.25 -8.79
N ARG A 89 -0.73 -11.79 -9.83
CA ARG A 89 -1.03 -13.22 -9.96
C ARG A 89 0.23 -14.07 -9.93
N MET A 90 1.25 -13.70 -10.71
CA MET A 90 2.55 -14.38 -10.74
C MET A 90 3.22 -14.40 -9.36
N ILE A 91 3.15 -13.30 -8.59
CA ILE A 91 3.68 -13.26 -7.21
C ILE A 91 2.87 -14.21 -6.32
N ASN A 92 1.55 -14.22 -6.44
CA ASN A 92 0.69 -15.06 -5.60
C ASN A 92 0.99 -16.57 -5.77
N GLU A 93 1.35 -16.98 -6.99
CA GLU A 93 1.75 -18.36 -7.29
C GLU A 93 3.04 -18.80 -6.60
N THR A 94 3.88 -17.86 -6.15
CA THR A 94 5.12 -18.18 -5.42
C THR A 94 4.90 -18.48 -3.93
N TYR A 95 3.71 -18.20 -3.38
CA TYR A 95 3.39 -18.54 -1.98
C TYR A 95 3.04 -20.02 -1.82
N SER A 96 3.15 -20.53 -0.59
CA SER A 96 2.72 -21.89 -0.28
C SER A 96 1.20 -22.06 -0.46
N THR A 97 0.78 -23.28 -0.79
CA THR A 97 -0.65 -23.63 -0.97
C THR A 97 -1.51 -23.30 0.25
N PHE A 98 -0.93 -23.40 1.45
CA PHE A 98 -1.58 -22.98 2.70
C PHE A 98 -1.94 -21.49 2.71
N ILE A 99 -1.01 -20.63 2.29
CA ILE A 99 -1.23 -19.17 2.27
C ILE A 99 -2.14 -18.77 1.10
N GLN A 100 -2.01 -19.45 -0.05
CA GLN A 100 -2.86 -19.21 -1.22
C GLN A 100 -4.35 -19.39 -0.91
N GLY A 101 -4.71 -20.33 -0.02
CA GLY A 101 -6.10 -20.54 0.41
C GLY A 101 -6.75 -19.34 1.12
N PHE A 102 -5.97 -18.39 1.63
CA PHE A 102 -6.45 -17.16 2.27
C PHE A 102 -6.31 -15.93 1.38
N MET A 103 -5.72 -16.07 0.19
CA MET A 103 -5.52 -14.95 -0.74
C MET A 103 -6.71 -14.80 -1.68
N PRO A 104 -7.05 -13.56 -2.08
CA PRO A 104 -8.07 -13.34 -3.09
C PRO A 104 -7.62 -13.96 -4.42
N THR A 105 -8.43 -14.85 -4.97
CA THR A 105 -8.23 -15.40 -6.31
C THR A 105 -8.39 -14.28 -7.32
N GLN A 106 -7.27 -13.79 -7.85
CA GLN A 106 -7.30 -12.79 -8.92
C GLN A 106 -7.61 -13.51 -10.23
N ALA A 107 -8.70 -13.11 -10.89
CA ALA A 107 -9.04 -13.63 -12.22
C ALA A 107 -7.90 -13.28 -13.19
N ARG A 108 -7.58 -14.21 -14.09
CA ARG A 108 -6.61 -13.96 -15.13
C ARG A 108 -7.17 -12.91 -16.09
N PRO A 109 -6.43 -11.83 -16.41
CA PRO A 109 -6.93 -10.81 -17.32
C PRO A 109 -7.09 -11.36 -18.74
N ASP A 110 -8.03 -10.81 -19.51
CA ASP A 110 -8.22 -11.19 -20.92
C ASP A 110 -7.13 -10.56 -21.80
N VAL A 111 -6.09 -11.33 -22.08
CA VAL A 111 -4.92 -10.97 -22.90
C VAL A 111 -4.34 -12.23 -23.54
N ASP A 112 -3.91 -12.16 -24.80
CA ASP A 112 -3.37 -13.33 -25.53
C ASP A 112 -1.96 -13.67 -25.08
N VAL A 113 -1.07 -12.66 -25.03
CA VAL A 113 0.31 -12.81 -24.60
C VAL A 113 0.70 -11.65 -23.70
N LEU A 114 1.28 -11.96 -22.55
CA LEU A 114 1.83 -10.99 -21.64
C LEU A 114 3.19 -11.51 -21.14
N ASP A 115 4.27 -10.96 -21.69
CA ASP A 115 5.64 -11.43 -21.48
C ASP A 115 6.57 -10.31 -21.01
N GLY A 116 7.70 -10.69 -20.42
CA GLY A 116 8.70 -9.78 -19.89
C GLY A 116 8.28 -9.11 -18.59
N LEU A 117 7.20 -9.56 -17.94
CA LEU A 117 6.76 -9.01 -16.66
C LEU A 117 7.79 -9.29 -15.55
N THR A 118 8.02 -8.28 -14.74
CA THR A 118 8.67 -8.39 -13.43
C THR A 118 7.64 -8.13 -12.34
N THR A 119 7.97 -8.45 -11.09
CA THR A 119 7.19 -8.06 -9.90
C THR A 119 6.86 -6.57 -9.95
N ALA A 120 5.59 -6.23 -10.04
CA ALA A 120 5.11 -4.86 -10.12
C ALA A 120 4.70 -4.36 -8.73
N ILE A 121 5.26 -3.22 -8.34
CA ILE A 121 4.82 -2.47 -7.16
C ILE A 121 3.84 -1.42 -7.65
N ILE A 122 2.60 -1.51 -7.19
CA ILE A 122 1.54 -0.59 -7.60
C ILE A 122 1.37 0.47 -6.52
N VAL A 123 1.59 1.72 -6.92
CA VAL A 123 1.34 2.87 -6.06
C VAL A 123 0.02 3.50 -6.49
N GLY A 124 -1.03 3.23 -5.72
CA GLY A 124 -2.38 3.78 -5.94
C GLY A 124 -2.69 4.94 -5.01
N GLN A 125 -3.88 5.54 -5.20
CA GLN A 125 -4.41 6.61 -4.33
C GLN A 125 -5.17 6.05 -3.11
N GLU A 126 -5.17 4.73 -2.91
CA GLU A 126 -5.80 4.11 -1.75
C GLU A 126 -5.18 4.68 -0.46
N ARG A 127 -6.03 5.26 0.39
CA ARG A 127 -5.57 5.80 1.66
C ARG A 127 -5.07 4.65 2.52
N LEU A 128 -3.86 4.79 3.06
CA LEU A 128 -3.38 3.97 4.18
C LEU A 128 -4.49 3.98 5.24
N GLY A 129 -4.92 2.79 5.68
CA GLY A 129 -6.21 2.57 6.34
C GLY A 129 -6.54 3.64 7.39
N ALA A 130 -7.82 4.05 7.43
CA ALA A 130 -8.33 5.23 8.16
C ALA A 130 -8.19 5.21 9.69
N ASN A 131 -7.40 4.30 10.25
CA ASN A 131 -7.12 4.27 11.68
C ASN A 131 -6.13 5.41 12.02
N PRO A 132 -6.43 6.29 12.99
CA PRO A 132 -5.49 7.34 13.44
C PRO A 132 -4.12 6.83 13.90
N ARG A 133 -4.02 5.53 14.23
CA ARG A 133 -2.75 4.87 14.57
C ARG A 133 -1.90 4.48 13.34
N SER A 134 -2.47 4.53 12.13
CA SER A 134 -1.79 4.35 10.84
C SER A 134 -1.12 5.65 10.43
N THR A 135 0.07 5.89 10.95
CA THR A 135 0.88 7.08 10.67
C THR A 135 2.00 6.77 9.66
N VAL A 136 2.64 7.82 9.12
CA VAL A 136 3.85 7.65 8.31
C VAL A 136 4.90 6.83 9.06
N GLY A 137 5.10 7.10 10.35
CA GLY A 137 6.08 6.39 11.17
C GLY A 137 5.78 4.90 11.36
N THR A 138 4.52 4.48 11.32
CA THR A 138 4.16 3.05 11.37
C THR A 138 4.27 2.36 10.02
N VAL A 139 4.03 3.07 8.91
CA VAL A 139 4.06 2.49 7.57
C VAL A 139 5.50 2.35 7.05
N THR A 140 6.40 3.23 7.48
CA THR A 140 7.82 3.18 7.12
C THR A 140 8.67 2.40 8.12
N ASP A 141 8.08 1.82 9.16
CA ASP A 141 8.75 1.22 10.32
C ASP A 141 9.71 2.17 11.08
N ALA A 142 9.74 3.46 10.75
CA ALA A 142 10.54 4.46 11.46
C ALA A 142 10.21 4.49 12.96
N ASN A 143 8.93 4.37 13.30
CA ASN A 143 8.49 4.30 14.69
C ASN A 143 9.04 3.04 15.40
N ALA A 144 9.14 1.90 14.73
CA ALA A 144 9.72 0.70 15.33
C ALA A 144 11.21 0.90 15.67
N MET A 145 11.96 1.51 14.75
CA MET A 145 13.37 1.86 14.98
C MET A 145 13.54 2.87 16.12
N LEU A 146 12.70 3.91 16.16
CA LEU A 146 12.72 4.91 17.24
C LEU A 146 12.42 4.27 18.61
N ARG A 147 11.46 3.36 18.70
CA ARG A 147 11.17 2.63 19.95
C ARG A 147 12.35 1.79 20.44
N MET A 148 13.10 1.17 19.53
CA MET A 148 14.33 0.45 19.87
C MET A 148 15.41 1.41 20.39
N LEU A 149 15.58 2.56 19.73
CA LEU A 149 16.55 3.57 20.14
C LEU A 149 16.20 4.16 21.52
N PHE A 150 14.96 4.61 21.74
CA PHE A 150 14.55 5.17 23.03
C PHE A 150 14.58 4.14 24.17
N SER A 151 14.32 2.86 23.88
CA SER A 151 14.48 1.81 24.89
C SER A 151 15.93 1.66 25.36
N ARG A 152 16.91 1.89 24.49
CA ARG A 152 18.34 1.72 24.81
C ARG A 152 19.00 3.00 25.33
N LEU A 153 18.63 4.15 24.77
CA LEU A 153 19.33 5.42 24.96
C LEU A 153 18.45 6.51 25.58
N GLY A 154 17.15 6.24 25.78
CA GLY A 154 16.22 7.22 26.33
C GLY A 154 16.50 7.49 27.80
N GLU A 155 16.62 8.77 28.15
CA GLU A 155 16.67 9.24 29.52
C GLU A 155 15.41 10.09 29.80
N PRO A 156 14.58 9.72 30.79
CA PRO A 156 14.71 8.55 31.66
C PRO A 156 14.41 7.23 30.94
N HIS A 157 15.07 6.15 31.38
CA HIS A 157 14.77 4.80 30.87
C HIS A 157 13.44 4.29 31.41
N ILE A 158 12.45 4.10 30.53
CA ILE A 158 11.11 3.64 30.91
C ILE A 158 10.85 2.15 30.61
N GLY A 159 11.80 1.45 29.98
CA GLY A 159 11.71 0.00 29.76
C GLY A 159 11.90 -0.43 28.30
N SER A 160 11.23 -1.52 27.93
CA SER A 160 11.37 -2.17 26.62
C SER A 160 10.77 -1.33 25.47
N PRO A 161 11.04 -1.66 24.20
CA PRO A 161 10.45 -0.96 23.05
C PRO A 161 8.91 -0.95 23.03
N ASN A 162 8.26 -1.84 23.79
CA ASN A 162 6.81 -1.86 23.96
C ASN A 162 6.31 -0.69 24.84
N ALA A 163 7.12 -0.23 25.79
CA ALA A 163 6.81 0.94 26.62
C ALA A 163 6.72 2.25 25.81
N PHE A 164 7.29 2.27 24.60
CA PHE A 164 7.24 3.41 23.67
C PHE A 164 6.21 3.22 22.54
N SER A 165 5.44 2.14 22.56
CA SER A 165 4.45 1.85 21.53
C SER A 165 3.07 2.38 21.91
N PHE A 166 2.53 3.32 21.14
CA PHE A 166 1.15 3.77 21.28
C PHE A 166 0.12 2.69 20.88
N ASN A 167 0.56 1.60 20.25
CA ASN A 167 -0.30 0.46 19.86
C ASN A 167 -0.37 -0.63 20.94
N VAL A 168 0.45 -0.58 21.99
CA VAL A 168 0.54 -1.64 23.01
C VAL A 168 0.01 -1.14 24.35
N PRO A 169 -1.10 -1.69 24.88
CA PRO A 169 -1.60 -1.35 26.21
C PRO A 169 -0.68 -1.91 27.30
N THR A 170 -0.63 -1.19 28.43
CA THR A 170 -0.06 -1.75 29.66
C THR A 170 -1.01 -2.81 30.21
N VAL A 171 -0.49 -4.01 30.49
CA VAL A 171 -1.27 -5.11 31.05
C VAL A 171 -0.77 -5.42 32.45
N ARG A 172 -1.71 -5.60 33.39
CA ARG A 172 -1.45 -6.05 34.76
C ARG A 172 -2.19 -7.35 34.99
N GLY A 173 -1.50 -8.33 35.55
CA GLY A 173 -2.12 -9.55 36.05
C GLY A 173 -1.63 -9.88 37.46
N SER A 174 -2.43 -10.62 38.19
CA SER A 174 -2.06 -11.15 39.49
C SER A 174 -2.46 -12.61 39.57
N GLY A 175 -1.55 -13.46 40.04
CA GLY A 175 -1.75 -14.89 40.20
C GLY A 175 -0.96 -15.44 41.38
N ALA A 176 -1.20 -16.69 41.74
CA ALA A 176 -0.33 -17.40 42.66
C ALA A 176 0.85 -17.99 41.88
N VAL A 177 2.07 -17.66 42.29
CA VAL A 177 3.29 -18.32 41.81
C VAL A 177 3.73 -19.27 42.90
N THR A 178 3.76 -20.56 42.56
CA THR A 178 4.31 -21.60 43.42
C THR A 178 5.80 -21.64 43.19
N VAL A 179 6.58 -21.29 44.21
CA VAL A 179 8.04 -21.41 44.16
C VAL A 179 8.43 -22.63 44.97
N GLU A 180 9.02 -23.60 44.29
CA GLU A 180 9.65 -24.76 44.91
C GLU A 180 11.13 -24.46 45.15
N ARG A 181 11.57 -24.58 46.41
CA ARG A 181 12.98 -24.42 46.78
C ARG A 181 13.36 -25.56 47.72
N GLY A 182 13.94 -26.63 47.16
CA GLY A 182 14.16 -27.90 47.87
C GLY A 182 12.83 -28.55 48.25
N ASP A 183 12.74 -29.17 49.43
CA ASP A 183 11.52 -29.86 49.93
C ASP A 183 10.40 -28.91 50.41
N LYS A 184 10.48 -27.61 50.09
CA LYS A 184 9.52 -26.60 50.54
C LYS A 184 8.82 -25.95 49.35
N THR A 185 7.51 -26.15 49.27
CA THR A 185 6.61 -25.51 48.30
C THR A 185 5.90 -24.35 48.98
N ARG A 186 6.08 -23.12 48.48
CA ARG A 186 5.37 -21.93 48.99
C ARG A 186 4.62 -21.21 47.87
N ALA A 187 3.29 -21.20 47.94
CA ALA A 187 2.46 -20.40 47.06
C ALA A 187 2.48 -18.93 47.50
N THR A 188 2.99 -18.05 46.63
CA THR A 188 3.02 -16.59 46.89
C THR A 188 2.20 -15.88 45.82
N LYS A 189 1.33 -14.96 46.21
CA LYS A 189 0.61 -14.12 45.25
C LYS A 189 1.59 -13.16 44.60
N ALA A 190 1.85 -13.33 43.31
CA ALA A 190 2.68 -12.45 42.51
C ALA A 190 1.81 -11.54 41.64
N THR A 191 2.24 -10.30 41.48
CA THR A 191 1.67 -9.37 40.49
C THR A 191 2.70 -9.18 39.41
N PHE A 192 2.30 -9.31 38.15
CA PHE A 192 3.13 -9.02 37.00
C PHE A 192 2.57 -7.82 36.23
N PHE A 193 3.48 -7.03 35.69
CA PHE A 193 3.17 -5.87 34.88
C PHE A 193 3.98 -5.94 33.59
N GLN A 194 3.31 -5.78 32.47
CA GLN A 194 3.96 -5.55 31.18
C GLN A 194 3.63 -4.13 30.74
N LEU A 195 4.64 -3.25 30.79
CA LEU A 195 4.48 -1.85 30.43
C LEU A 195 4.33 -1.69 28.92
N GLY A 196 3.25 -1.04 28.51
CA GLY A 196 2.96 -0.63 27.14
C GLY A 196 2.80 0.89 27.05
N GLY A 197 3.19 1.48 25.92
CA GLY A 197 3.18 2.94 25.71
C GLY A 197 1.82 3.52 25.33
N MET A 198 0.77 2.72 25.20
CA MET A 198 -0.55 3.21 24.85
C MET A 198 -1.15 4.00 26.01
N CYS A 199 -1.47 5.26 25.74
CA CYS A 199 -2.24 6.08 26.67
C CYS A 199 -3.62 5.45 26.91
N PRO A 200 -4.02 5.15 28.15
CA PRO A 200 -5.31 4.53 28.44
C PRO A 200 -6.50 5.47 28.19
N ARG A 201 -6.26 6.78 28.11
CA ARG A 201 -7.32 7.78 27.90
C ARG A 201 -7.69 7.98 26.43
N CYS A 202 -6.69 8.14 25.56
CA CYS A 202 -6.94 8.30 24.12
C CYS A 202 -6.73 7.00 23.33
N GLU A 203 -6.44 5.90 24.02
CA GLU A 203 -6.10 4.60 23.45
C GLU A 203 -4.96 4.71 22.43
N GLY A 204 -3.98 5.59 22.67
CA GLY A 204 -2.87 5.80 21.72
C GLY A 204 -3.25 6.44 20.38
N ARG A 205 -4.46 7.01 20.23
CA ARG A 205 -4.84 7.83 19.07
C ARG A 205 -4.23 9.24 19.11
N GLY A 206 -3.70 9.67 20.25
CA GLY A 206 -3.26 11.05 20.48
C GLY A 206 -4.45 12.02 20.66
N ALA A 207 -4.19 13.33 20.57
CA ALA A 207 -5.22 14.34 20.43
C ALA A 207 -5.46 14.59 18.94
N VAL A 208 -6.59 14.11 18.41
CA VAL A 208 -7.00 14.40 17.03
C VAL A 208 -8.04 15.51 17.10
N SER A 209 -7.59 16.75 17.01
CA SER A 209 -8.47 17.87 16.69
C SER A 209 -8.60 17.89 15.17
N ASP A 210 -9.67 17.31 14.64
CA ASP A 210 -10.00 17.40 13.22
C ASP A 210 -10.32 18.86 12.89
N SER A 211 -9.67 19.42 11.86
CA SER A 211 -9.66 20.85 11.54
C SER A 211 -10.95 21.33 10.85
N THR A 212 -12.11 20.86 11.30
CA THR A 212 -13.44 21.30 10.84
C THR A 212 -14.28 21.96 11.94
N SER A 213 -13.69 22.30 13.09
CA SER A 213 -14.32 23.15 14.10
C SER A 213 -13.39 24.29 14.54
N PRO A 214 -13.90 25.52 14.76
CA PRO A 214 -13.06 26.64 15.14
C PRO A 214 -12.45 26.41 16.52
N PRO A 215 -11.22 26.88 16.77
CA PRO A 215 -10.51 26.61 18.01
C PRO A 215 -11.26 27.22 19.20
N SER A 216 -11.69 26.36 20.13
CA SER A 216 -12.14 26.82 21.45
C SER A 216 -10.93 27.30 22.24
N THR A 217 -10.74 28.60 22.28
CA THR A 217 -9.89 29.25 23.28
C THR A 217 -10.51 29.06 24.66
N THR A 218 -9.99 28.11 25.42
CA THR A 218 -10.00 28.21 26.89
C THR A 218 -8.68 27.67 27.43
N PRO A 219 -7.83 28.53 28.02
CA PRO A 219 -6.64 28.08 28.74
C PRO A 219 -7.05 27.70 30.17
N ASN A 220 -6.68 26.51 30.64
CA ASN A 220 -6.49 26.25 32.07
C ASN A 220 -5.58 25.03 32.23
N ALA A 221 -4.30 25.23 32.53
CA ALA A 221 -3.75 25.49 33.86
C ALA A 221 -3.95 24.30 34.82
N ARG A 222 -2.92 23.46 34.94
CA ARG A 222 -2.13 23.37 36.18
C ARG A 222 -0.95 22.45 35.99
N SER A 223 0.23 23.06 36.11
CA SER A 223 1.44 22.39 36.54
C SER A 223 1.23 21.80 37.93
N THR A 224 1.54 20.52 38.10
CA THR A 224 2.06 20.03 39.38
C THR A 224 3.37 19.31 39.10
N ARG A 225 4.46 20.04 39.37
CA ARG A 225 5.76 19.48 39.70
C ARG A 225 5.58 18.49 40.84
N ALA A 226 6.18 17.32 40.74
CA ALA A 226 6.53 16.50 41.89
C ALA A 226 8.05 16.41 41.96
N ARG A 227 8.57 16.68 43.16
CA ARG A 227 9.95 16.41 43.60
C ARG A 227 10.26 14.92 43.50
#